data_AF-A0A2D5HBJ2-F1
#
_entry.id   AF-A0A2D5HBJ2-F1
#
_cell.length_a   1.000
_cell.length_b   1.000
_cell.length_c   1.000
_cell.angle_alpha   90.00
_cell.angle_beta   90.00
_cell.angle_gamma   90.00
#
_symmetry.space_group_name_H-M   'P 1'
#
loop_
_entity.id
_entity.type
_entity.pdbx_description
1 polymer ?
#
loop_
_entity_poly.entity_id
_entity_poly.type
_entity_poly.pdbx_seq_one_letter_code
_entity_poly.pdbx_strand_id
1 'polypeptide(L)' 'MRFVIVVLAIHAIAMTVLMGVGVTAVLAAGLPGSRPILIAAGAGFLLAVPVTWVVARLILAKAAKS' A
#
# COMPACT_ATOMS: atom_id res chain seq x y z
N MET A 1 7.79 -15.31 14.53
CA MET A 1 6.32 -15.12 14.49
C MET A 1 5.89 -13.66 14.53
N ARG A 2 6.39 -12.82 15.46
CA ARG A 2 5.99 -11.39 15.58
C ARG A 2 6.18 -10.55 14.30
N PHE A 3 7.28 -10.77 13.56
CA PHE A 3 7.57 -10.04 12.32
C PHE A 3 6.52 -10.28 11.22
N VAL A 4 6.17 -11.54 10.98
CA VAL A 4 5.28 -11.95 9.87
C VAL A 4 3.87 -11.38 10.07
N ILE A 5 3.36 -11.41 11.31
CA ILE A 5 2.02 -10.89 11.63
C ILE A 5 1.94 -9.39 11.32
N VAL A 6 2.96 -8.62 11.73
CA VAL A 6 2.99 -7.17 11.49
C VAL A 6 3.08 -6.86 9.99
N VAL A 7 3.91 -7.58 9.24
CA VAL A 7 4.02 -7.41 7.79
C VAL A 7 2.68 -7.67 7.10
N LEU A 8 2.00 -8.77 7.42
CA LEU A 8 0.71 -9.11 6.80
C LEU A 8 -0.38 -8.10 7.15
N ALA A 9 -0.44 -7.65 8.41
CA ALA A 9 -1.39 -6.63 8.84
C ALA A 9 -1.18 -5.29 8.11
N ILE A 10 0.07 -4.84 8.00
CA ILE A 10 0.40 -3.61 7.28
C ILE A 10 0.16 -3.78 5.78
N HIS A 11 0.42 -4.96 5.20
CA HIS A 11 0.23 -5.20 3.78
C HIS A 11 -1.23 -5.05 3.35
N ALA A 12 -2.16 -5.65 4.11
CA ALA A 12 -3.59 -5.58 3.82
C ALA A 12 -4.10 -4.13 3.79
N ILE A 13 -3.63 -3.31 4.72
CA ILE A 13 -4.01 -1.90 4.80
C ILE A 13 -3.30 -1.10 3.69
N ALA A 14 -1.99 -1.26 3.54
CA ALA A 14 -1.21 -0.52 2.55
C ALA A 14 -1.69 -0.77 1.12
N MET A 15 -2.04 -2.02 0.79
CA MET A 15 -2.60 -2.38 -0.52
C MET A 15 -3.89 -1.62 -0.82
N THR A 16 -4.87 -1.71 0.08
CA THR A 16 -6.18 -1.08 -0.12
C THR A 16 -6.08 0.44 -0.19
N VAL A 17 -5.25 1.04 0.66
CA VAL A 17 -5.03 2.49 0.67
C VAL A 17 -4.32 2.95 -0.60
N LEU A 18 -3.22 2.31 -1.02
CA LEU A 18 -2.48 2.72 -2.22
C LEU A 18 -3.27 2.52 -3.51
N MET A 19 -4.06 1.44 -3.60
CA MET A 19 -5.00 1.24 -4.69
C MET A 19 -6.05 2.35 -4.70
N GLY A 20 -6.67 2.65 -3.55
CA GLY A 20 -7.64 3.73 -3.41
C GLY A 20 -7.08 5.08 -3.85
N VAL A 21 -5.91 5.45 -3.34
CA VAL A 21 -5.21 6.70 -3.70
C VAL A 21 -4.93 6.76 -5.20
N GLY A 22 -4.46 5.68 -5.80
CA GLY A 22 -4.23 5.62 -7.26
C GLY A 22 -5.50 5.85 -8.06
N VAL A 23 -6.60 5.20 -7.67
CA VAL A 23 -7.90 5.38 -8.31
C VAL A 23 -8.42 6.80 -8.14
N THR A 24 -8.37 7.37 -6.93
CA THR A 24 -8.76 8.76 -6.67
C THR A 24 -7.94 9.74 -7.49
N ALA A 25 -6.63 9.52 -7.63
CA ALA A 25 -5.75 10.37 -8.44
C ALA A 25 -6.12 10.36 -9.93
N VAL A 26 -6.44 9.19 -10.49
CA VAL A 26 -6.89 9.07 -11.89
C VAL A 26 -8.22 9.77 -12.13
N LEU A 27 -9.16 9.62 -11.20
CA LEU A 27 -10.46 10.29 -11.30
C LEU A 27 -10.32 11.81 -11.14
N ALA A 28 -9.48 12.28 -10.23
CA ALA A 28 -9.18 13.69 -10.04
C ALA A 28 -8.50 14.33 -11.27
N ALA A 29 -7.69 13.56 -12.00
CA ALA A 29 -7.06 13.99 -13.25
C ALA A 29 -8.05 14.06 -14.44
N GLY A 30 -9.31 13.65 -14.26
CA GLY A 30 -10.30 13.65 -15.34
C GLY A 30 -10.02 12.59 -16.40
N LEU A 31 -9.39 11.46 -16.04
CA LEU A 31 -9.21 10.29 -16.90
C LEU A 31 -10.25 9.20 -16.57
N PRO A 32 -11.52 9.37 -16.98
CA PRO A 32 -12.53 8.33 -16.79
C PRO A 32 -12.24 7.15 -17.74
N GLY A 33 -12.49 5.93 -17.26
CA GLY A 33 -12.37 4.72 -18.05
C GLY A 33 -11.88 3.53 -17.24
N SER A 34 -12.24 2.32 -17.67
CA SER A 34 -11.86 1.08 -16.99
C SER A 34 -10.35 0.84 -17.02
N ARG A 35 -9.69 1.12 -18.15
CA ARG A 35 -8.24 0.94 -18.33
C ARG A 35 -7.40 1.80 -17.37
N PRO A 36 -7.57 3.14 -17.29
CA PRO A 36 -6.82 3.99 -16.37
C PRO A 36 -6.94 3.56 -14.90
N ILE A 37 -8.17 3.22 -14.48
CA ILE A 37 -8.47 2.78 -13.11
C ILE A 37 -7.75 1.47 -12.79
N LEU A 38 -7.81 0.49 -13.70
CA LEU A 38 -7.13 -0.80 -13.56
C LEU A 38 -5.61 -0.66 -13.47
N ILE A 39 -5.02 0.24 -14.27
CA ILE A 39 -3.58 0.51 -14.23
C ILE A 39 -3.19 1.16 -12.89
N ALA A 40 -3.95 2.13 -12.41
CA ALA A 40 -3.67 2.79 -11.15
C ALA A 40 -3.86 1.87 -9.94
N ALA A 41 -4.90 1.04 -9.95
CA ALA A 41 -5.08 -0.01 -8.95
C ALA A 41 -3.91 -1.02 -9.00
N GLY A 42 -3.54 -1.50 -10.19
CA GLY A 42 -2.40 -2.41 -10.37
C GLY A 42 -1.08 -1.81 -9.87
N ALA A 43 -0.83 -0.53 -10.15
CA ALA A 43 0.34 0.19 -9.66
C ALA A 43 0.32 0.32 -8.12
N GLY A 44 -0.82 0.66 -7.52
CA GLY A 44 -1.00 0.74 -6.07
C GLY A 44 -0.71 -0.60 -5.38
N PHE A 45 -1.14 -1.72 -5.97
CA PHE A 45 -0.82 -3.06 -5.48
C PHE A 45 0.68 -3.37 -5.54
N LEU A 46 1.32 -3.05 -6.67
CA LEU A 46 2.74 -3.32 -6.85
C LEU A 46 3.61 -2.50 -5.88
N LEU A 47 3.22 -1.24 -5.64
CA LEU A 47 3.87 -0.34 -4.67
C LEU A 47 3.63 -0.76 -3.22
N ALA A 48 2.53 -1.45 -2.92
CA ALA A 48 2.25 -1.91 -1.56
C ALA A 48 3.30 -2.90 -1.03
N VAL A 49 3.91 -3.71 -1.91
CA VAL A 49 4.94 -4.69 -1.51
C VAL A 49 6.19 -4.01 -0.89
N PRO A 50 6.90 -3.09 -1.57
CA PRO A 50 8.05 -2.40 -0.97
C PRO A 50 7.65 -1.49 0.19
N VAL A 51 6.49 -0.82 0.13
CA VAL A 51 6.02 0.06 1.20
C VAL A 51 5.81 -0.72 2.50
N THR A 52 5.18 -1.90 2.42
CA THR A 52 4.96 -2.76 3.60
C THR A 52 6.27 -3.13 4.28
N TRP A 53 7.30 -3.49 3.50
CA TRP A 53 8.60 -3.88 4.05
C TRP A 53 9.25 -2.74 4.84
N VAL A 54 9.22 -1.53 4.28
CA VAL A 54 9.80 -0.33 4.92
C VAL A 54 9.04 -0.02 6.21
N VAL A 55 7.71 0.03 6.16
CA VAL A 55 6.87 0.38 7.32
C VAL A 55 7.01 -0.66 8.44
N ALA A 56 7.00 -1.96 8.11
CA ALA A 56 7.16 -3.01 9.10
C ALA A 56 8.52 -2.92 9.82
N ARG A 57 9.60 -2.61 9.09
CA ARG A 57 10.93 -2.38 9.70
C ARG A 57 10.93 -1.19 10.67
N LEU A 58 10.27 -0.10 10.30
CA LEU A 58 10.17 1.09 11.16
C LEU A 58 9.38 0.81 12.44
N ILE A 59 8.25 0.11 12.34
CA ILE A 59 7.43 -0.27 13.49
C ILE A 59 8.22 -1.15 14.46
N LEU A 60 8.90 -2.17 13.94
CA LEU A 60 9.68 -3.08 14.77
C LEU A 60 10.92 -2.42 15.40
N ALA A 61 11.60 -1.52 14.66
CA ALA A 61 12.71 -0.75 15.20
C ALA A 61 12.27 0.17 16.34
N LYS A 62 11.07 0.77 16.23
CA LYS A 62 10.50 1.60 17.29
C LYS A 62 10.06 0.77 18.49
N ALA A 63 9.45 -0.39 18.25
CA ALA A 63 9.02 -1.31 19.31
C ALA A 63 10.19 -1.90 20.11
N ALA A 64 11.38 -2.06 19.51
CA ALA A 64 12.58 -2.55 20.21
C ALA A 64 13.27 -1.49 21.10
N LYS A 65 12.88 -0.22 20.96
CA LYS A 65 13.47 0.91 21.69
C LYS A 65 12.57 1.42 22.82
N SER A 66 11.36 0.86 22.94
CA SER A 66 10.39 1.15 24.00
C SER A 66 10.31 0.02 25.00
#